data_AF-A0A7D8YD64-F1
#
_entry.id   AF-A0A7D8YD64-F1
#
_cell.length_a   1.000
_cell.length_b   1.000
_cell.length_c   1.000
_cell.angle_alpha   90.00
_cell.angle_beta   90.00
_cell.angle_gamma   90.00
#
_symmetry.space_group_name_H-M   'P 1'
#
loop_
_entity.id
_entity.type
_entity.pdbx_description
1 polymer ?
#
loop_
_entity_poly.entity_id
_entity_poly.type
_entity_poly.pdbx_seq_one_letter_code
_entity_poly.pdbx_strand_id
1 'polypeptide(L)' 'MFGSAPSKDKLQEQYNRLMEEAFQLSTVNRKKSDLKRAEAEEIGKQLDELEKKAGG' A
#
# COMPACT_ATOMS: atom_id res chain seq x y z
N MET A 1 0.93 -22.96 -10.72
CA MET A 1 -0.27 -22.83 -9.86
C MET A 1 -0.49 -21.35 -9.59
N PHE A 2 -1.52 -20.73 -10.20
CA PHE A 2 -1.86 -19.32 -9.95
C PHE A 2 -2.81 -19.25 -8.75
N GLY A 3 -2.24 -19.11 -7.56
CA GLY A 3 -3.00 -18.96 -6.31
C GLY A 3 -3.68 -17.59 -6.26
N SER A 4 -5.00 -17.59 -6.12
CA SER A 4 -5.85 -16.40 -6.00
C SER A 4 -5.77 -15.72 -4.62
N ALA A 5 -4.57 -15.61 -4.04
CA ALA A 5 -4.34 -14.59 -3.03
C ALA A 5 -4.37 -13.21 -3.73
N PRO A 6 -4.78 -12.11 -3.06
CA PRO A 6 -4.44 -10.77 -3.56
C PRO A 6 -2.93 -10.78 -3.78
N SER A 7 -2.52 -10.80 -5.05
CA SER A 7 -1.13 -10.95 -5.40
C SER A 7 -0.37 -9.78 -4.78
N LYS A 8 0.80 -10.07 -4.21
CA LYS A 8 1.73 -9.06 -3.68
C LYS A 8 1.80 -7.85 -4.61
N ASP A 9 1.82 -8.09 -5.92
CA ASP A 9 1.79 -7.07 -6.97
C ASP A 9 0.61 -6.09 -6.86
N LYS A 10 -0.61 -6.56 -6.58
CA LYS A 10 -1.79 -5.70 -6.42
C LYS A 10 -1.69 -4.82 -5.19
N LEU A 11 -1.19 -5.36 -4.08
CA LEU A 11 -0.98 -4.57 -2.86
C LEU A 11 0.17 -3.58 -3.06
N GLN A 12 1.23 -3.98 -3.76
CA GLN A 12 2.34 -3.09 -4.12
C GLN A 12 1.86 -1.94 -5.01
N GLU A 13 1.01 -2.22 -5.99
CA GLU A 13 0.42 -1.22 -6.88
C GLU A 13 -0.51 -0.26 -6.11
N GLN A 14 -1.32 -0.78 -5.19
CA GLN A 14 -2.14 0.05 -4.29
C GLN A 14 -1.29 0.92 -3.37
N TYR A 15 -0.23 0.38 -2.77
CA TYR A 15 0.70 1.13 -1.93
C TYR A 15 1.32 2.31 -2.71
N ASN A 16 1.85 2.03 -3.89
CA ASN A 16 2.48 3.04 -4.75
C ASN A 16 1.48 4.14 -5.12
N ARG A 17 0.26 3.75 -5.51
CA ARG A 17 -0.81 4.70 -5.84
C ARG A 17 -1.18 5.58 -4.64
N LEU A 18 -1.34 5.00 -3.46
CA LEU A 18 -1.68 5.75 -2.26
C LEU A 18 -0.56 6.73 -1.86
N MET A 19 0.70 6.33 -2.02
CA MET A 19 1.85 7.22 -1.78
C MET A 19 1.93 8.37 -2.79
N GLU A 20 1.64 8.10 -4.06
CA GLU A 20 1.57 9.13 -5.09
C GLU A 20 0.41 10.10 -4.85
N GLU A 21 -0.79 9.58 -4.54
CA GLU A 21 -1.95 10.39 -4.16
C GLU A 21 -1.66 11.22 -2.90
N ALA A 22 -1.00 10.64 -1.89
CA ALA A 22 -0.58 11.37 -0.70
C ALA A 22 0.39 12.50 -1.04
N PHE A 23 1.36 12.26 -1.93
CA PHE A 23 2.30 13.29 -2.37
C PHE A 23 1.60 14.42 -3.11
N GLN A 24 0.73 14.11 -4.07
CA GLN A 24 -0.05 15.11 -4.79
C GLN A 24 -0.92 15.93 -3.83
N LEU A 25 -1.61 15.25 -2.90
CA LEU A 25 -2.43 15.89 -1.87
C LEU A 25 -1.62 16.68 -0.85
N SER A 26 -0.33 16.43 -0.66
CA SER A 26 0.49 17.20 0.29
C SER A 26 0.56 18.68 -0.06
N THR A 27 0.42 19.00 -1.35
CA THR A 27 0.42 20.38 -1.87
C THR A 27 -0.97 21.03 -1.87
N VAL A 28 -2.05 20.23 -1.84
CA VAL A 28 -3.44 20.70 -1.96
C VAL A 28 -4.20 20.61 -0.65
N ASN A 29 -4.06 19.50 0.08
CA ASN A 29 -4.78 19.19 1.30
C ASN A 29 -3.98 18.23 2.20
N ARG A 30 -3.25 18.82 3.17
CA ARG A 30 -2.45 18.06 4.15
C ARG A 30 -3.25 16.98 4.88
N LYS A 31 -4.48 17.28 5.31
CA LYS A 31 -5.29 16.30 6.05
C LYS A 31 -5.59 15.06 5.20
N LYS A 32 -5.88 15.23 3.90
CA LYS A 32 -6.08 14.10 3.00
C LYS A 32 -4.77 13.38 2.66
N SER A 33 -3.66 14.12 2.55
CA SER A 33 -2.32 13.55 2.38
C SER A 33 -1.97 12.61 3.53
N ASP A 34 -2.16 13.07 4.78
CA ASP A 34 -1.87 12.28 5.98
C ASP A 34 -2.72 10.99 6.04
N LEU A 35 -4.00 11.08 5.66
CA LEU A 35 -4.88 9.91 5.57
C LEU A 35 -4.39 8.89 4.53
N LYS A 36 -4.03 9.35 3.32
CA LYS A 36 -3.54 8.47 2.25
C LYS A 36 -2.21 7.82 2.59
N ARG A 37 -1.35 8.55 3.30
CA ARG A 37 -0.07 8.05 3.79
C ARG A 37 -0.26 6.98 4.87
N ALA A 38 -1.22 7.16 5.76
CA ALA A 38 -1.60 6.13 6.75
C ALA A 38 -2.17 4.87 6.08
N GLU A 39 -3.04 5.01 5.08
CA GLU A 39 -3.55 3.88 4.28
C GLU A 39 -2.40 3.13 3.59
N ALA A 40 -1.42 3.85 3.03
CA ALA A 40 -0.24 3.23 2.43
C ALA A 40 0.58 2.44 3.47
N GLU A 41 0.82 3.00 4.66
CA GLU A 41 1.56 2.29 5.72
C GLU A 41 0.87 0.99 6.15
N GLU A 42 -0.47 0.95 6.19
CA GLU A 42 -1.21 -0.28 6.47
C GLU A 42 -1.01 -1.33 5.37
N ILE A 43 -1.02 -0.94 4.09
CA ILE A 43 -0.74 -1.85 2.98
C ILE A 43 0.71 -2.35 3.02
N GLY A 44 1.67 -1.49 3.38
CA GLY A 44 3.06 -1.87 3.56
C GLY A 44 3.21 -2.99 4.61
N LYS A 45 2.50 -2.88 5.74
CA LYS A 45 2.47 -3.93 6.76
C LYS A 45 1.85 -5.23 6.24
N GLN A 46 0.77 -5.15 5.45
CA GLN A 46 0.15 -6.34 4.84
C GLN A 46 1.08 -7.02 3.83
N LEU A 47 1.86 -6.24 3.07
CA LEU A 47 2.89 -6.75 2.16
C LEU A 47 3.97 -7.52 2.92
N ASP A 48 4.51 -6.94 3.99
CA ASP A 48 5.52 -7.57 4.84
C ASP A 48 5.00 -8.88 5.46
N GLU A 49 3.75 -8.87 5.96
CA GLU A 49 3.10 -10.06 6.51
C GLU A 49 2.86 -11.15 5.47
N LEU A 50 2.50 -10.76 4.24
CA LEU A 50 2.34 -11.68 3.12
C LEU A 50 3.66 -12.29 2.68
N GLU A 51 4.72 -11.50 2.58
CA GLU A 51 6.07 -12.00 2.31
C GLU A 51 6.52 -13.00 3.37
N LYS A 52 6.30 -12.66 4.64
CA LYS A 52 6.64 -13.53 5.77
C LYS A 52 5.85 -14.83 5.79
N LYS A 53 4.58 -14.81 5.37
CA LYS A 53 3.74 -16.02 5.22
C LYS A 53 4.08 -16.85 3.98
N ALA A 54 4.57 -16.23 2.91
CA ALA A 54 4.91 -16.94 1.66
C ALA A 54 6.30 -17.59 1.70
N GLY A 55 7.18 -17.15 2.61
CA GLY A 55 8.58 -17.59 2.70
C GLY A 55 8.95 -18.42 3.94
N GLY A 56 7.99 -18.92 4.71
CA GLY A 56 8.22 -19.82 5.87
C GLY A 56 7.53 -21.16 5.69
#